data_AF-A0A7S1QFD4-F1
#
_entry.id   AF-A0A7S1QFD4-F1
#
_cell.length_a   1.000
_cell.length_b   1.000
_cell.length_c   1.000
_cell.angle_alpha   90.00
_cell.angle_beta   90.00
_cell.angle_gamma   90.00
#
_symmetry.space_group_name_H-M   'P 1'
#
loop_
_entity.id
_entity.type
_entity.pdbx_description
1 polymer ?
#
loop_
_entity_poly.entity_id
_entity_poly.type
_entity_poly.pdbx_seq_one_letter_code
_entity_poly.pdbx_strand_id
1 'polypeptide(L)'
;MTTAHRPTWTSALGSGSNPSGGVFVCQTTKVSNRDAAGMLSLKTRGKGQGMPEERASKKEMREALERKEKKAKDERDGKEERPEEKKEEKRRPTAIEDNPFPEDADEAAPPTPSEKSEQDDDDDDEDTEELMRE
;
A
#
# COMPACT_ATOMS: atom_id res chain seq x y z
N MET A 1 -26.28 8.05 -42.28
CA MET A 1 -25.19 7.98 -41.29
C MET A 1 -25.19 6.59 -40.68
N THR A 2 -24.08 5.86 -40.76
CA THR A 2 -23.98 4.49 -40.20
C THR A 2 -23.51 4.56 -38.74
N THR A 3 -24.37 4.22 -37.79
CA THR A 3 -24.17 4.38 -36.33
C THR A 3 -23.43 3.19 -35.70
N ALA A 4 -22.26 2.82 -36.24
CA ALA A 4 -21.51 1.67 -35.75
C ALA A 4 -20.92 1.86 -34.33
N HIS A 5 -20.62 3.11 -33.95
CA HIS A 5 -20.17 3.45 -32.60
C HIS A 5 -21.39 3.55 -31.68
N ARG A 6 -21.59 2.52 -30.85
CA ARG A 6 -22.63 2.49 -29.81
C ARG A 6 -22.02 2.06 -28.47
N PRO A 7 -22.51 2.61 -27.34
CA PRO A 7 -22.07 2.18 -26.02
C PRO A 7 -22.53 0.74 -25.72
N THR A 8 -21.80 0.06 -24.83
CA THR A 8 -22.19 -1.24 -24.29
C THR A 8 -23.01 -1.05 -23.02
N TRP A 9 -24.26 -1.50 -23.01
CA TRP A 9 -25.14 -1.41 -21.84
C TRP A 9 -24.97 -2.59 -20.86
N THR A 10 -24.41 -3.70 -21.34
CA THR A 10 -24.18 -4.92 -20.56
C THR A 10 -22.78 -5.46 -20.84
N SER A 11 -22.07 -5.86 -19.79
CA SER A 11 -20.76 -6.51 -19.91
C SER A 11 -20.87 -7.91 -20.53
N ALA A 12 -19.78 -8.38 -21.14
CA ALA A 12 -19.72 -9.76 -21.64
C ALA A 12 -19.72 -10.76 -20.47
N LEU A 13 -20.55 -11.80 -20.58
CA LEU A 13 -20.60 -12.89 -19.61
C LEU A 13 -19.55 -13.95 -19.94
N GLY A 14 -18.74 -14.33 -18.96
CA GLY A 14 -17.70 -15.36 -19.10
C GLY A 14 -18.26 -16.79 -19.01
N SER A 15 -19.16 -17.19 -19.91
CA SER A 15 -19.76 -18.54 -19.91
C SER A 15 -19.78 -19.22 -21.27
N GLY A 16 -19.49 -20.53 -21.28
CA GLY A 16 -19.92 -21.53 -22.26
C GLY A 16 -19.33 -21.49 -23.67
N SER A 17 -18.70 -20.39 -24.10
CA SER A 17 -18.12 -20.27 -25.46
C SER A 17 -16.62 -19.93 -25.46
N ASN A 18 -16.13 -19.28 -24.40
CA ASN A 18 -14.73 -18.97 -24.23
C ASN A 18 -14.09 -19.96 -23.24
N PRO A 19 -12.84 -20.40 -23.46
CA PRO A 19 -12.15 -21.35 -22.57
C PRO A 19 -11.76 -20.77 -21.19
N SER A 20 -12.41 -19.70 -20.73
CA SER A 20 -12.23 -19.12 -19.41
C SER A 20 -13.29 -19.63 -18.44
N GLY A 21 -12.92 -19.92 -17.19
CA GLY A 21 -13.89 -20.21 -16.13
C GLY A 21 -14.29 -21.69 -15.99
N GLY A 22 -13.38 -22.62 -16.30
CA GLY A 22 -13.59 -24.05 -16.01
C GLY A 22 -14.49 -24.80 -17.00
N VAL A 23 -15.08 -24.10 -17.98
CA VAL A 23 -15.86 -24.71 -19.06
C VAL A 23 -14.98 -24.81 -20.32
N PHE A 24 -14.28 -25.92 -20.47
CA PHE A 24 -13.58 -26.23 -21.72
C PHE A 24 -14.60 -26.70 -22.76
N VAL A 25 -15.05 -25.79 -23.62
CA VAL A 25 -16.00 -26.08 -24.71
C VAL A 25 -15.45 -27.14 -25.67
N CYS A 26 -14.14 -27.14 -25.90
CA CYS A 26 -13.41 -28.17 -26.62
C CYS A 26 -11.92 -28.09 -26.25
N GLN A 27 -11.21 -29.22 -26.19
CA GLN A 27 -9.77 -29.23 -25.97
C GLN A 27 -9.08 -28.63 -27.20
N THR A 28 -8.36 -27.52 -27.02
CA THR A 28 -7.59 -26.84 -28.06
C THR A 28 -6.10 -27.10 -27.88
N THR A 29 -5.36 -27.17 -28.98
CA THR A 29 -3.89 -27.27 -28.99
C THR A 29 -3.20 -25.90 -28.92
N LYS A 30 -3.97 -24.80 -28.97
CA LYS A 30 -3.46 -23.43 -28.88
C LYS A 30 -3.13 -23.11 -27.42
N VAL A 31 -1.87 -22.78 -27.14
CA VAL A 31 -1.37 -22.43 -25.81
C VAL A 31 -0.69 -21.06 -25.88
N SER A 32 -0.92 -20.19 -24.89
CA SER A 32 -0.22 -18.91 -24.77
C SER A 32 1.13 -19.09 -24.08
N ASN A 33 2.11 -18.24 -24.39
CA ASN A 33 3.39 -18.22 -23.66
C ASN A 33 3.21 -17.96 -22.15
N ARG A 34 2.11 -17.32 -21.73
CA ARG A 34 1.78 -17.11 -20.31
C ARG A 34 1.29 -18.37 -19.61
N ASP A 35 0.77 -19.35 -20.36
CA ASP A 35 0.31 -20.63 -19.83
C ASP A 35 1.46 -21.65 -19.73
N ALA A 36 2.67 -21.26 -20.11
CA ALA A 36 3.86 -22.07 -19.91
C ALA A 36 4.07 -22.34 -18.41
N ALA A 37 4.62 -23.53 -18.10
CA ALA A 37 4.88 -23.94 -16.74
C ALA A 37 5.83 -22.95 -16.03
N GLY A 38 5.27 -22.15 -15.11
CA GLY A 38 5.99 -21.16 -14.31
C GLY A 38 5.60 -21.28 -12.84
N MET A 39 6.55 -21.02 -11.93
CA MET A 39 6.35 -21.06 -10.47
C MET A 39 5.59 -22.31 -9.99
N LEU A 40 6.13 -23.48 -10.29
CA LEU A 40 5.53 -24.79 -9.95
C LEU A 40 5.45 -25.07 -8.44
N SER A 41 6.14 -24.28 -7.61
CA SER A 41 6.18 -24.44 -6.17
C SER A 41 5.58 -23.23 -5.45
N LEU A 42 4.68 -23.51 -4.51
CA LEU A 42 4.14 -22.50 -3.60
C LEU A 42 5.07 -22.34 -2.41
N LYS A 43 5.50 -21.10 -2.14
CA LYS A 43 6.24 -20.77 -0.92
C LYS A 43 5.28 -20.84 0.27
N THR A 44 5.68 -21.56 1.31
CA THR A 44 4.98 -21.59 2.59
C THR A 44 5.58 -20.57 3.54
N ARG A 45 4.78 -20.08 4.49
CA ARG A 45 5.30 -19.25 5.59
C ARG A 45 6.20 -20.13 6.46
N GLY A 46 7.35 -19.63 6.87
CA GLY A 46 8.22 -20.26 7.87
C GLY A 46 7.82 -19.90 9.30
N LYS A 47 8.51 -20.48 10.30
CA LYS A 47 8.37 -20.07 11.70
C LYS A 47 8.71 -18.58 11.86
N GLY A 48 7.90 -17.84 12.61
CA GLY A 48 8.02 -16.39 12.80
C GLY A 48 7.47 -15.53 11.65
N GLN A 49 6.98 -16.12 10.55
CA GLN A 49 6.38 -15.39 9.42
C GLN A 49 4.84 -15.32 9.50
N GLY A 50 4.28 -15.61 10.68
CA GLY A 50 2.84 -15.64 10.90
C GLY A 50 2.22 -16.93 10.36
N MET A 51 2.81 -18.07 10.71
CA MET A 51 2.16 -19.37 10.53
C MET A 51 0.76 -19.34 11.16
N PRO A 52 -0.24 -20.06 10.62
CA PRO A 52 -1.57 -20.12 11.21
C PRO A 52 -1.56 -20.52 12.69
N GLU A 53 -0.65 -21.41 13.06
CA GLU A 53 -0.44 -21.88 14.44
C GLU A 53 0.17 -20.81 15.37
N GLU A 54 0.92 -19.86 14.81
CA GLU A 54 1.55 -18.76 15.56
C GLU A 54 0.61 -17.55 15.71
N ARG A 55 -0.58 -17.60 15.11
CA ARG A 55 -1.54 -16.49 15.20
C ARG A 55 -2.10 -16.40 16.60
N ALA A 56 -1.76 -15.31 17.27
CA ALA A 56 -2.34 -14.93 18.55
C ALA A 56 -3.87 -14.79 18.46
N SER A 57 -4.55 -14.95 19.59
CA SER A 57 -5.99 -14.72 19.71
C SER A 57 -6.34 -13.27 19.36
N LYS A 58 -7.60 -13.01 18.95
CA LYS A 58 -8.10 -11.64 18.70
C LYS A 58 -7.87 -10.72 19.92
N LYS A 59 -8.00 -11.25 21.13
CA LYS A 59 -7.77 -10.50 22.37
C LYS A 59 -6.30 -10.11 22.54
N GLU A 60 -5.40 -11.07 22.32
CA GLU A 60 -3.94 -10.86 22.41
C GLU A 60 -3.45 -9.89 21.32
N MET A 61 -4.00 -9.97 20.11
CA MET A 61 -3.69 -9.02 19.03
C MET A 61 -4.12 -7.59 19.37
N ARG A 62 -5.29 -7.42 20.00
CA ARG A 62 -5.76 -6.11 20.46
C ARG A 62 -4.84 -5.51 21.52
N GLU A 63 -4.48 -6.31 22.52
CA GLU A 63 -3.57 -5.88 23.59
C GLU A 63 -2.18 -5.53 23.03
N ALA A 64 -1.64 -6.35 22.13
CA ALA A 64 -0.36 -6.09 21.48
C ALA A 64 -0.38 -4.82 20.61
N LEU A 65 -1.50 -4.53 19.96
CA LEU A 65 -1.72 -3.31 19.18
C LEU A 65 -1.76 -2.09 20.10
N GLU A 66 -2.61 -2.09 21.14
CA GLU A 66 -2.73 -0.99 22.10
C GLU A 66 -1.37 -0.67 22.77
N ARG A 67 -0.60 -1.71 23.11
CA ARG A 67 0.76 -1.54 23.66
C ARG A 67 1.73 -0.90 22.66
N LYS A 68 1.71 -1.31 21.39
CA LYS A 68 2.57 -0.75 20.35
C LYS A 68 2.20 0.68 20.02
N GLU A 69 0.91 0.99 19.95
CA GLU A 69 0.41 2.35 19.71
C GLU A 69 0.78 3.28 20.86
N LYS A 70 0.63 2.84 22.11
CA LYS A 70 1.09 3.62 23.27
C LYS A 70 2.58 3.92 23.20
N LYS A 71 3.41 2.90 22.88
CA LYS A 71 4.86 3.10 22.71
C LYS A 71 5.17 4.08 21.58
N ALA A 72 4.54 3.93 20.42
CA ALA A 72 4.74 4.83 19.28
C ALA A 72 4.32 6.27 19.60
N LYS A 73 3.24 6.45 20.39
CA LYS A 73 2.79 7.76 20.87
C LYS A 73 3.78 8.37 21.87
N ASP A 74 4.26 7.59 22.84
CA ASP A 74 5.25 8.03 23.82
C ASP A 74 6.60 8.38 23.17
N GLU A 75 7.01 7.64 22.13
CA GLU A 75 8.18 7.95 21.28
C GLU A 75 8.00 9.27 20.52
N ARG A 76 6.81 9.51 19.95
CA ARG A 76 6.46 10.77 19.27
C ARG A 76 6.42 11.96 20.24
N ASP A 77 5.84 11.77 21.41
CA ASP A 77 5.69 12.80 22.44
C ASP A 77 6.99 13.02 23.25
N GLY A 78 8.07 12.29 22.92
CA GLY A 78 9.40 12.46 23.52
C GLY A 78 9.48 12.07 24.99
N LYS A 79 8.53 11.27 25.49
CA LYS A 79 8.42 10.85 26.90
C LYS A 79 9.23 9.61 27.25
N GLU A 80 9.83 8.93 26.28
CA GLU A 80 10.80 7.87 26.58
C GLU A 80 12.14 8.48 27.00
N GLU A 81 12.48 8.34 28.29
CA GLU A 81 13.87 8.45 28.76
C GLU A 81 14.68 7.37 28.04
N ARG A 82 15.32 7.76 26.94
CA ARG A 82 16.40 6.99 26.33
C ARG A 82 17.45 6.73 27.40
N PRO A 83 17.91 5.49 27.64
CA PRO A 83 19.22 5.32 28.27
C PRO A 83 20.23 6.06 27.39
N GLU A 84 21.02 6.93 28.01
CA GLU A 84 22.04 7.76 27.37
C GLU A 84 23.12 6.91 26.70
N GLU A 85 22.83 6.30 25.56
CA GLU A 85 23.83 5.73 24.68
C GLU A 85 23.87 6.55 23.40
N LYS A 86 24.80 7.52 23.44
CA LYS A 86 25.44 8.21 22.32
C LYS A 86 24.50 8.86 21.31
N LYS A 87 24.27 10.16 21.51
CA LYS A 87 24.17 11.12 20.39
C LYS A 87 25.48 11.07 19.59
N GLU A 88 25.63 10.06 18.72
CA GLU A 88 26.47 10.23 17.54
C GLU A 88 25.69 11.16 16.61
N GLU A 89 26.29 12.32 16.33
CA GLU A 89 25.80 13.24 15.33
C GLU A 89 25.44 12.47 14.07
N LYS A 90 24.15 12.38 13.74
CA LYS A 90 23.70 12.12 12.38
C LYS A 90 24.08 13.33 11.53
N ARG A 91 25.37 13.54 11.28
CA ARG A 91 25.82 14.21 10.07
C ARG A 91 25.28 13.31 8.96
N ARG A 92 24.44 13.88 8.09
CA ARG A 92 24.01 13.23 6.85
C ARG A 92 25.26 12.59 6.25
N PRO A 93 25.26 11.31 5.83
CA PRO A 93 26.38 10.80 5.07
C PRO A 93 26.55 11.77 3.90
N THR A 94 27.67 12.48 3.88
CA THR A 94 28.08 13.29 2.74
C THR A 94 27.90 12.39 1.54
N ALA A 95 27.00 12.79 0.64
CA ALA A 95 26.66 12.03 -0.54
C ALA A 95 27.97 11.53 -1.15
N ILE A 96 28.05 10.21 -1.29
CA ILE A 96 29.13 9.50 -1.96
C ILE A 96 29.47 10.33 -3.20
N GLU A 97 30.70 10.87 -3.25
CA GLU A 97 31.23 11.79 -4.28
C GLU A 97 31.27 11.17 -5.69
N ASP A 98 30.68 9.98 -5.88
CA ASP A 98 30.66 9.25 -7.14
C ASP A 98 29.23 8.80 -7.44
N ASN A 99 28.35 9.79 -7.66
CA ASN A 99 27.06 9.57 -8.29
C ASN A 99 27.28 9.46 -9.81
N PRO A 100 27.08 8.29 -10.43
CA PRO A 100 27.28 8.10 -11.88
C PRO A 100 26.16 8.75 -12.72
N PHE A 101 25.16 9.37 -12.09
CA PHE A 101 24.07 10.08 -12.76
C PHE A 101 24.29 11.60 -12.65
N PRO A 102 24.32 12.34 -13.77
CA PRO A 102 24.36 13.80 -13.72
C PRO A 102 23.08 14.33 -13.08
N GLU A 103 23.21 15.37 -12.25
CA GLU A 103 22.06 16.08 -11.68
C GLU A 103 21.15 16.59 -12.81
N ASP A 104 19.88 16.18 -12.77
CA ASP A 104 18.89 16.57 -13.79
C ASP A 104 18.67 18.08 -13.72
N ALA A 105 18.70 18.74 -14.88
CA ALA A 105 18.78 20.20 -14.99
C ALA A 105 17.45 20.93 -14.64
N ASP A 106 16.48 20.27 -14.02
CA ASP A 106 15.20 20.86 -13.58
C ASP A 106 15.03 20.97 -12.05
N GLU A 107 15.91 20.36 -11.25
CA GLU A 107 15.85 20.35 -9.78
C GLU A 107 16.49 21.62 -9.18
N ALA A 108 16.10 22.79 -9.69
CA ALA A 108 16.52 24.09 -9.17
C ALA A 108 15.29 24.96 -8.88
N ALA A 109 14.62 24.66 -7.78
CA ALA A 109 13.82 25.64 -7.06
C ALA A 109 14.12 25.56 -5.55
N PRO A 110 14.86 26.52 -4.97
CA PRO A 110 14.99 26.59 -3.51
C PRO A 110 13.61 26.88 -2.87
N PRO A 111 13.34 26.38 -1.66
CA PRO A 111 12.07 26.65 -0.98
C PRO A 111 11.95 28.15 -0.67
N THR A 112 10.97 28.82 -1.25
CA THR A 112 10.62 30.20 -0.89
C THR A 112 9.98 30.23 0.50
N PRO A 113 10.49 31.02 1.47
CA PRO A 113 9.85 31.17 2.78
C PRO A 113 8.94 32.40 2.78
N SER A 114 7.64 32.20 2.53
CA SER A 114 6.46 33.04 2.88
C SER A 114 5.32 32.50 1.99
N GLU A 115 4.14 32.10 2.46
CA GLU A 115 3.23 32.89 3.29
C GLU A 115 2.50 31.99 4.29
N LYS A 116 2.45 32.44 5.54
CA LYS A 116 1.39 32.04 6.46
C LYS A 116 0.06 32.49 5.86
N SER A 117 -0.83 31.55 5.58
CA SER A 117 -2.27 31.79 5.69
C SER A 117 -2.80 30.90 6.80
N GLU A 118 -2.86 31.47 8.01
CA GLU A 118 -3.78 31.03 9.05
C GLU A 118 -5.19 31.21 8.48
N GLN A 119 -5.90 30.11 8.24
CA GLN A 119 -7.33 30.15 7.95
C GLN A 119 -8.04 29.09 8.80
N ASP A 120 -8.52 29.63 9.92
CA ASP A 120 -9.74 29.35 10.68
C ASP A 120 -10.46 28.00 10.53
N ASP A 121 -10.75 27.42 11.70
CA ASP A 121 -11.78 26.42 11.96
C ASP A 121 -13.11 26.76 11.28
N ASP A 122 -13.71 25.78 10.59
CA ASP A 122 -15.16 25.64 10.59
C ASP A 122 -15.51 24.14 10.60
N ASP A 123 -16.21 23.73 11.66
CA ASP A 123 -16.71 22.39 11.95
C ASP A 123 -17.69 21.92 10.86
N ASP A 124 -17.42 20.76 10.26
CA ASP A 124 -18.35 20.07 9.33
C ASP A 124 -18.72 18.69 9.89
N ASP A 125 -19.21 18.68 11.13
CA ASP A 125 -19.66 17.48 11.86
C ASP A 125 -21.07 16.99 11.43
N GLU A 126 -21.78 17.71 10.57
CA GLU A 126 -23.16 17.35 10.16
C GLU A 126 -23.21 16.19 9.15
N ASP A 127 -22.22 16.07 8.26
CA ASP A 127 -22.19 15.01 7.23
C ASP A 127 -21.83 13.62 7.81
N THR A 128 -21.16 13.57 8.97
CA THR A 128 -20.71 12.31 9.58
C THR A 128 -21.82 11.57 10.30
N GLU A 129 -22.79 12.27 10.88
CA GLU A 129 -23.93 11.64 11.55
C GLU A 129 -24.95 11.06 10.56
N GLU A 130 -25.09 11.65 9.36
CA GLU A 130 -26.03 11.15 8.35
C GLU A 130 -25.55 9.84 7.71
N LEU A 131 -24.24 9.67 7.49
CA LEU A 131 -23.66 8.46 6.90
C LEU A 131 -23.77 7.21 7.79
N MET A 132 -23.81 7.37 9.12
CA MET A 132 -23.95 6.24 10.06
C MET A 132 -25.41 5.79 10.24
N ARG A 133 -26.36 6.54 9.66
CA ARG A 133 -27.80 6.27 9.74
C ARG A 133 -28.35 5.50 8.53
N GLU A 134 -27.63 5.45 7.40
CA GLU A 134 -28.02 4.68 6.19
C GLU A 134 -27.62 3.19 6.25
#